data_AF-A0A916HLF1-F1
#
_entry.id   AF-A0A916HLF1-F1
#
_cell.length_a   1.000
_cell.length_b   1.000
_cell.length_c   1.000
_cell.angle_alpha   90.00
_cell.angle_beta   90.00
_cell.angle_gamma   90.00
#
_symmetry.space_group_name_H-M   'P 1'
#
loop_
_entity.id
_entity.type
_entity.pdbx_description
1 polymer ?
#
loop_
_entity_poly.entity_id
_entity_poly.type
_entity_poly.pdbx_seq_one_letter_code
_entity_poly.pdbx_strand_id
1 'polypeptide(L)'
;MKLRSTLLVLAAAAGSAQGAFFSFASDTADTAWTFTGGFQNDPSMFRDATGPNQYLTLQIDDNNGPLPYLSVSVQFDAVVHMNYVGSVPLGGGAFSHNYLAEGTYSFVDVASGVQLLTVNFANALFTARGGAASWFTTAALQVDDTPNGVVNMVWGGAALPGYGLLPGPLLGSPRGFGFDLTALNSSGALPYGGQAPGAALNTQTMLPMDRWWSESSHSATANIPVPGALVLAGVGSLLAVRRRRAS
;
A
#
# COMPACT_ATOMS: atom_id res chain seq x y z
N MET A 1 -61.18 16.09 -5.53
CA MET A 1 -60.62 14.76 -5.20
C MET A 1 -59.71 14.32 -6.33
N LYS A 2 -58.39 14.53 -6.20
CA LYS A 2 -57.32 13.90 -7.03
C LYS A 2 -55.98 14.37 -6.48
N LEU A 3 -55.41 13.58 -5.59
CA LEU A 3 -54.06 13.76 -5.09
C LEU A 3 -53.45 12.37 -4.97
N ARG A 4 -52.14 12.30 -5.22
CA ARG A 4 -51.20 11.19 -4.98
C ARG A 4 -50.99 10.28 -6.18
N SER A 5 -49.82 10.43 -6.79
CA SER A 5 -48.95 9.34 -7.31
C SER A 5 -47.71 9.94 -7.98
N THR A 6 -46.72 10.38 -7.20
CA THR A 6 -45.34 10.58 -7.72
C THR A 6 -44.34 10.64 -6.56
N LEU A 7 -43.95 9.48 -6.04
CA LEU A 7 -42.87 9.39 -5.04
C LEU A 7 -42.26 7.98 -5.08
N LEU A 8 -41.64 7.61 -6.21
CA LEU A 8 -40.91 6.34 -6.31
C LEU A 8 -39.85 6.35 -7.42
N VAL A 9 -38.84 7.24 -7.37
CA VAL A 9 -37.66 7.15 -8.26
C VAL A 9 -36.32 7.45 -7.54
N LEU A 10 -36.30 7.76 -6.23
CA LEU A 10 -35.05 8.16 -5.56
C LEU A 10 -34.21 7.03 -4.91
N ALA A 11 -34.60 5.77 -5.05
CA ALA A 11 -33.92 4.66 -4.37
C ALA A 11 -32.72 4.05 -5.13
N ALA A 12 -32.46 4.43 -6.38
CA ALA A 12 -31.45 3.77 -7.24
C ALA A 12 -30.13 4.54 -7.42
N ALA A 13 -29.95 5.69 -6.77
CA ALA A 13 -28.73 6.51 -6.90
C ALA A 13 -27.71 6.30 -5.75
N ALA A 14 -27.92 5.30 -4.90
CA ALA A 14 -26.87 4.77 -4.03
C ALA A 14 -26.00 3.82 -4.86
N GLY A 15 -25.23 4.38 -5.80
CA GLY A 15 -24.16 3.63 -6.45
C GLY A 15 -23.23 3.10 -5.36
N SER A 16 -22.90 1.81 -5.41
CA SER A 16 -21.88 1.24 -4.55
C SER A 16 -20.60 2.07 -4.69
N ALA A 17 -20.04 2.49 -3.57
CA ALA A 17 -18.71 3.08 -3.54
C ALA A 17 -17.72 1.98 -3.93
N GLN A 18 -17.39 1.90 -5.23
CA GLN A 18 -16.45 0.92 -5.78
C GLN A 18 -15.03 1.35 -5.42
N GLY A 19 -14.45 0.72 -4.40
CA GLY A 19 -13.02 0.83 -4.09
C GLY A 19 -12.25 -0.35 -4.65
N ALA A 20 -10.94 -0.18 -4.84
CA ALA A 20 -10.05 -1.28 -5.16
C ALA A 20 -9.13 -1.56 -3.97
N PHE A 21 -9.03 -2.84 -3.61
CA PHE A 21 -7.95 -3.34 -2.76
C PHE A 21 -6.91 -4.04 -3.60
N PHE A 22 -5.64 -3.78 -3.28
CA PHE A 22 -4.49 -4.41 -3.90
C PHE A 22 -3.74 -5.17 -2.83
N SER A 23 -3.38 -6.42 -3.08
CA SER A 23 -2.58 -7.18 -2.13
C SER A 23 -1.72 -8.22 -2.81
N PHE A 24 -0.62 -8.59 -2.17
CA PHE A 24 0.06 -9.85 -2.46
C PHE A 24 0.54 -10.47 -1.15
N ALA A 25 0.57 -11.80 -1.11
CA ALA A 25 1.07 -12.54 0.02
C ALA A 25 2.55 -12.90 -0.19
N SER A 26 3.31 -12.92 0.91
CA SER A 26 4.75 -13.19 0.90
C SER A 26 5.10 -14.61 0.44
N ASP A 27 4.17 -15.56 0.56
CA ASP A 27 4.33 -16.95 0.15
C ASP A 27 4.20 -17.17 -1.36
N THR A 28 3.89 -16.13 -2.13
CA THR A 28 3.80 -16.21 -3.59
C THR A 28 5.16 -16.12 -4.29
N ALA A 29 6.23 -15.76 -3.56
CA ALA A 29 7.61 -15.74 -4.03
C ALA A 29 8.45 -16.82 -3.32
N ASP A 30 8.37 -18.07 -3.78
CA ASP A 30 9.12 -19.18 -3.20
C ASP A 30 10.61 -19.19 -3.55
N THR A 31 11.01 -18.36 -4.52
CA THR A 31 12.34 -18.36 -5.13
C THR A 31 13.06 -17.01 -5.05
N ALA A 32 12.47 -16.02 -4.38
CA ALA A 32 12.96 -14.64 -4.37
C ALA A 32 12.61 -13.92 -3.08
N TRP A 33 13.54 -13.10 -2.59
CA TRP A 33 13.21 -12.12 -1.57
C TRP A 33 12.36 -10.99 -2.16
N THR A 34 11.47 -10.42 -1.35
CA THR A 34 10.69 -9.24 -1.77
C THR A 34 11.52 -7.96 -1.73
N PHE A 35 12.28 -7.74 -0.64
CA PHE A 35 13.09 -6.54 -0.44
C PHE A 35 14.56 -6.87 -0.14
N THR A 36 15.45 -5.93 -0.50
CA THR A 36 16.84 -5.89 -0.06
C THR A 36 17.31 -4.46 0.19
N GLY A 37 18.15 -4.25 1.21
CA GLY A 37 18.64 -2.93 1.60
C GLY A 37 19.98 -2.98 2.32
N GLY A 38 20.40 -1.86 2.93
CA GLY A 38 21.66 -1.78 3.67
C GLY A 38 22.89 -1.78 2.75
N PHE A 39 22.81 -1.06 1.64
CA PHE A 39 23.93 -0.98 0.69
C PHE A 39 25.07 -0.14 1.27
N GLN A 40 26.32 -0.57 1.10
CA GLN A 40 27.49 0.13 1.64
C GLN A 40 27.57 1.62 1.23
N ASN A 41 27.09 1.96 0.03
CA ASN A 41 27.10 3.33 -0.48
C ASN A 41 25.85 4.14 -0.11
N ASP A 42 24.78 3.47 0.32
CA ASP A 42 23.51 4.09 0.72
C ASP A 42 22.77 3.16 1.70
N PRO A 43 23.16 3.16 3.00
CA PRO A 43 22.56 2.28 3.99
C PRO A 43 21.12 2.70 4.35
N SER A 44 20.71 3.91 3.96
CA SER A 44 19.33 4.40 4.10
C SER A 44 18.38 3.84 3.06
N MET A 45 18.88 3.32 1.94
CA MET A 45 18.05 2.81 0.86
C MET A 45 17.75 1.32 1.02
N PHE A 46 16.52 0.93 0.68
CA PHE A 46 16.18 -0.43 0.27
C PHE A 46 15.31 -0.42 -0.98
N ARG A 47 15.27 -1.54 -1.68
CA ARG A 47 14.58 -1.72 -2.96
C ARG A 47 14.03 -3.12 -3.10
N ASP A 48 13.28 -3.37 -4.16
CA ASP A 48 12.88 -4.73 -4.53
C ASP A 48 14.11 -5.64 -4.69
N ALA A 49 13.93 -6.93 -4.38
CA ALA A 49 14.93 -7.96 -4.58
C ALA A 49 14.53 -8.99 -5.64
N THR A 50 13.37 -8.79 -6.28
CA THR A 50 12.85 -9.62 -7.38
C THR A 50 13.63 -9.34 -8.67
N GLY A 51 14.39 -10.33 -9.14
CA GLY A 51 15.05 -10.28 -10.43
C GLY A 51 14.10 -10.45 -11.63
N PRO A 52 14.58 -10.28 -12.87
CA PRO A 52 13.77 -10.21 -14.11
C PRO A 52 13.02 -11.51 -14.51
N ASN A 53 12.95 -12.51 -13.64
CA ASN A 53 12.17 -13.73 -13.83
C ASN A 53 11.49 -14.19 -12.52
N GLN A 54 11.39 -13.31 -11.53
CA GLN A 54 10.79 -13.57 -10.23
C GLN A 54 9.54 -12.72 -10.12
N TYR A 55 8.39 -13.36 -10.06
CA TYR A 55 7.09 -12.68 -10.15
C TYR A 55 6.30 -12.88 -8.86
N LEU A 56 5.52 -11.87 -8.52
CA LEU A 56 4.51 -11.93 -7.47
C LEU A 56 3.14 -12.12 -8.09
N THR A 57 2.18 -12.62 -7.31
CA THR A 57 0.77 -12.59 -7.72
C THR A 57 0.08 -11.42 -7.03
N LEU A 58 -0.24 -10.37 -7.78
CA LEU A 58 -1.06 -9.26 -7.31
C LEU A 58 -2.53 -9.67 -7.36
N GLN A 59 -3.21 -9.55 -6.24
CA GLN A 59 -4.66 -9.69 -6.10
C GLN A 59 -5.30 -8.32 -6.13
N ILE A 60 -6.37 -8.16 -6.92
CA ILE A 60 -7.18 -6.96 -7.00
C ILE A 60 -8.63 -7.33 -6.65
N ASP A 61 -9.20 -6.65 -5.66
CA ASP A 61 -10.52 -6.93 -5.13
C ASP A 61 -11.43 -5.69 -5.16
N ASP A 62 -12.74 -5.87 -5.33
CA ASP A 62 -13.75 -4.81 -5.51
C ASP A 62 -14.30 -4.27 -4.18
N ASN A 63 -13.42 -4.13 -3.19
CA ASN A 63 -13.74 -3.70 -1.83
C ASN A 63 -14.64 -4.70 -1.09
N ASN A 64 -14.26 -5.98 -1.12
CA ASN A 64 -15.03 -7.13 -0.62
C ASN A 64 -16.47 -7.17 -1.19
N GLY A 65 -16.61 -6.75 -2.45
CA GLY A 65 -17.87 -6.80 -3.16
C GLY A 65 -18.17 -8.20 -3.70
N PRO A 66 -19.18 -8.33 -4.57
CA PRO A 66 -19.58 -9.61 -5.13
C PRO A 66 -18.70 -10.08 -6.30
N LEU A 67 -17.80 -9.24 -6.82
CA LEU A 67 -16.93 -9.64 -7.92
C LEU A 67 -15.83 -10.59 -7.42
N PRO A 68 -15.38 -11.54 -8.27
CA PRO A 68 -14.22 -12.35 -7.93
C PRO A 68 -12.96 -11.49 -7.88
N TYR A 69 -11.95 -11.91 -7.12
CA TYR A 69 -10.63 -11.27 -7.18
C TYR A 69 -10.00 -11.46 -8.58
N LEU A 70 -9.24 -10.47 -9.02
CA LEU A 70 -8.35 -10.60 -10.17
C LEU A 70 -6.96 -10.97 -9.68
N SER A 71 -6.37 -12.02 -10.26
CA SER A 71 -4.97 -12.38 -10.01
C SER A 71 -4.12 -12.03 -11.23
N VAL A 72 -3.05 -11.27 -11.02
CA VAL A 72 -2.13 -10.86 -12.08
C VAL A 72 -0.70 -11.19 -11.68
N SER A 73 0.05 -11.84 -12.55
CA SER A 73 1.49 -12.04 -12.35
C SER A 73 2.22 -10.72 -12.63
N VAL A 74 2.95 -10.22 -11.63
CA VAL A 74 3.60 -8.91 -11.70
C VAL A 74 5.07 -9.00 -11.33
N GLN A 75 5.88 -8.16 -11.99
CA GLN A 75 7.17 -7.75 -11.46
C GLN A 75 6.93 -6.63 -10.45
N PHE A 76 7.59 -6.72 -9.28
CA PHE A 76 7.57 -5.68 -8.27
C PHE A 76 8.83 -4.85 -8.37
N ASP A 77 8.67 -3.55 -8.49
CA ASP A 77 9.78 -2.59 -8.49
C ASP A 77 9.57 -1.62 -7.34
N ALA A 78 10.59 -1.40 -6.52
CA ALA A 78 10.50 -0.48 -5.40
C ALA A 78 11.83 0.19 -5.12
N VAL A 79 11.80 1.47 -4.73
CA VAL A 79 12.94 2.19 -4.18
C VAL A 79 12.45 3.03 -3.02
N VAL A 80 13.03 2.81 -1.85
CA VAL A 80 12.64 3.46 -0.60
C VAL A 80 13.88 3.97 0.11
N HIS A 81 13.81 5.20 0.59
CA HIS A 81 14.81 5.82 1.45
C HIS A 81 14.24 5.96 2.86
N MET A 82 15.08 5.66 3.85
CA MET A 82 14.73 5.77 5.27
C MET A 82 15.63 6.78 5.97
N ASN A 83 15.04 7.56 6.85
CA ASN A 83 15.74 8.45 7.77
C ASN A 83 15.39 8.07 9.21
N TYR A 84 16.40 7.83 10.05
CA TYR A 84 16.19 7.45 11.45
C TYR A 84 15.54 8.59 12.23
N VAL A 85 14.49 8.27 12.98
CA VAL A 85 13.75 9.21 13.83
C VAL A 85 14.09 8.99 15.29
N GLY A 86 14.08 7.72 15.72
CA GLY A 86 14.27 7.39 17.13
C GLY A 86 13.99 5.93 17.44
N SER A 87 14.41 5.53 18.64
CA SER A 87 14.16 4.19 19.17
C SER A 87 13.39 4.29 20.48
N VAL A 88 12.33 3.50 20.58
CA VAL A 88 11.50 3.42 21.79
C VAL A 88 11.83 2.11 22.50
N PRO A 89 12.28 2.14 23.77
CA PRO A 89 12.53 0.92 24.53
C PRO A 89 11.20 0.19 24.80
N LEU A 90 11.19 -1.11 24.58
CA LEU A 90 10.03 -1.98 24.81
C LEU A 90 10.15 -2.81 26.11
N GLY A 91 11.27 -2.66 26.83
CA GLY A 91 11.65 -3.50 27.96
C GLY A 91 12.43 -4.76 27.53
N GLY A 92 13.09 -5.41 28.47
CA GLY A 92 13.84 -6.66 28.22
C GLY A 92 14.99 -6.53 27.21
N GLY A 93 15.54 -5.32 27.03
CA GLY A 93 16.59 -5.05 26.03
C GLY A 93 16.10 -4.91 24.58
N ALA A 94 14.79 -4.97 24.35
CA ALA A 94 14.20 -4.78 23.03
C ALA A 94 13.84 -3.32 22.76
N PHE A 95 13.91 -2.94 21.49
CA PHE A 95 13.63 -1.61 20.98
C PHE A 95 12.69 -1.69 19.77
N SER A 96 11.88 -0.65 19.60
CA SER A 96 11.21 -0.32 18.35
C SER A 96 12.01 0.78 17.68
N HIS A 97 12.71 0.47 16.58
CA HIS A 97 13.43 1.46 15.77
C HIS A 97 12.50 2.03 14.72
N ASN A 98 12.38 3.36 14.69
CA ASN A 98 11.44 4.06 13.83
C ASN A 98 12.18 4.97 12.86
N TYR A 99 11.73 4.96 11.62
CA TYR A 99 12.30 5.70 10.52
C TYR A 99 11.16 6.37 9.74
N LEU A 100 11.41 7.59 9.26
CA LEU A 100 10.59 8.16 8.20
C LEU A 100 11.06 7.56 6.88
N ALA A 101 10.10 7.13 6.07
CA ALA A 101 10.36 6.54 4.78
C ALA A 101 9.65 7.30 3.66
N GLU A 102 10.31 7.38 2.52
CA GLU A 102 9.77 7.94 1.29
C GLU A 102 10.29 7.15 0.09
N GLY A 103 9.55 7.16 -1.01
CA GLY A 103 9.94 6.40 -2.17
C GLY A 103 8.83 6.16 -3.17
N THR A 104 9.08 5.17 -4.01
CA THR A 104 8.13 4.70 -5.01
C THR A 104 8.11 3.19 -5.06
N TYR A 105 6.95 2.63 -5.39
CA TYR A 105 6.85 1.25 -5.83
C TYR A 105 5.84 1.11 -6.97
N SER A 106 6.00 0.07 -7.78
CA SER A 106 5.07 -0.27 -8.84
C SER A 106 4.92 -1.78 -9.02
N PHE A 107 3.76 -2.15 -9.56
CA PHE A 107 3.49 -3.50 -10.06
C PHE A 107 3.41 -3.45 -11.59
N VAL A 108 4.30 -4.15 -12.27
CA VAL A 108 4.35 -4.25 -13.72
C VAL A 108 3.77 -5.60 -14.13
N ASP A 109 2.72 -5.61 -14.94
CA ASP A 109 2.19 -6.85 -15.52
C ASP A 109 3.25 -7.54 -16.38
N VAL A 110 3.57 -8.78 -16.05
CA VAL A 110 4.61 -9.56 -16.74
C VAL A 110 4.24 -9.80 -18.20
N ALA A 111 2.96 -10.01 -18.49
CA ALA A 111 2.52 -10.36 -19.83
C ALA A 111 2.57 -9.17 -20.80
N SER A 112 2.18 -7.99 -20.35
CA SER A 112 2.09 -6.79 -21.19
C SER A 112 3.21 -5.78 -21.00
N GLY A 113 3.96 -5.85 -19.90
CA GLY A 113 4.95 -4.83 -19.51
C GLY A 113 4.32 -3.53 -19.01
N VAL A 114 3.00 -3.48 -18.81
CA VAL A 114 2.29 -2.28 -18.34
C VAL A 114 2.44 -2.14 -16.83
N GLN A 115 2.82 -0.94 -16.37
CA GLN A 115 2.73 -0.56 -14.96
C GLN A 115 1.26 -0.45 -14.56
N LEU A 116 0.76 -1.45 -13.84
CA LEU A 116 -0.63 -1.51 -13.40
C LEU A 116 -0.91 -0.47 -12.33
N LEU A 117 -0.10 -0.47 -11.27
CA LEU A 117 -0.21 0.47 -10.16
C LEU A 117 1.16 1.07 -9.90
N THR A 118 1.24 2.39 -9.84
CA THR A 118 2.41 3.13 -9.39
C THR A 118 2.03 3.94 -8.16
N VAL A 119 2.85 3.86 -7.12
CA VAL A 119 2.65 4.59 -5.86
C VAL A 119 3.88 5.43 -5.57
N ASN A 120 3.68 6.72 -5.37
CA ASN A 120 4.68 7.63 -4.83
C ASN A 120 4.26 8.02 -3.43
N PHE A 121 5.17 7.90 -2.47
CA PHE A 121 4.85 8.15 -1.07
C PHE A 121 5.95 8.90 -0.32
N ALA A 122 5.54 9.61 0.71
CA ALA A 122 6.44 10.28 1.65
C ALA A 122 5.82 10.29 3.05
N ASN A 123 6.66 10.48 4.06
CA ASN A 123 6.28 10.44 5.48
C ASN A 123 5.64 9.11 5.89
N ALA A 124 6.05 8.01 5.26
CA ALA A 124 5.70 6.67 5.73
C ALA A 124 6.46 6.34 7.00
N LEU A 125 5.89 5.47 7.84
CA LEU A 125 6.55 4.93 9.02
C LEU A 125 7.14 3.57 8.67
N PHE A 126 8.46 3.46 8.72
CA PHE A 126 9.14 2.17 8.78
C PHE A 126 9.51 1.87 10.24
N THR A 127 9.11 0.70 10.73
CA THR A 127 9.41 0.27 12.09
C THR A 127 10.02 -1.12 12.07
N ALA A 128 11.16 -1.29 12.72
CA ALA A 128 11.79 -2.58 12.94
C ALA A 128 11.95 -2.86 14.44
N ARG A 129 11.57 -4.06 14.86
CA ARG A 129 11.87 -4.51 16.23
C ARG A 129 13.31 -4.97 16.30
N GLY A 130 13.99 -4.68 17.41
CA GLY A 130 15.42 -4.94 17.50
C GLY A 130 15.99 -4.96 18.91
N GLY A 131 17.31 -5.15 18.99
CA GLY A 131 18.12 -4.88 20.17
C GLY A 131 18.61 -3.43 20.18
N ALA A 132 19.55 -3.07 21.05
CA ALA A 132 20.05 -1.69 21.11
C ALA A 132 20.74 -1.22 19.82
N ALA A 133 21.34 -2.15 19.06
CA ALA A 133 22.12 -1.86 17.85
C ALA A 133 21.89 -2.93 16.75
N SER A 134 20.69 -3.49 16.68
CA SER A 134 20.33 -4.48 15.67
C SER A 134 18.84 -4.50 15.41
N TRP A 135 18.43 -4.83 14.19
CA TRP A 135 17.09 -5.33 13.92
C TRP A 135 17.01 -6.84 14.20
N PHE A 136 15.84 -7.31 14.61
CA PHE A 136 15.46 -8.72 14.61
C PHE A 136 14.86 -9.10 13.25
N THR A 137 13.96 -10.08 13.20
CA THR A 137 13.50 -10.72 11.96
C THR A 137 12.24 -10.12 11.35
N THR A 138 11.67 -9.06 11.95
CA THR A 138 10.43 -8.45 11.47
C THR A 138 10.49 -6.93 11.46
N ALA A 139 9.81 -6.35 10.48
CA ALA A 139 9.61 -4.91 10.33
C ALA A 139 8.26 -4.65 9.64
N ALA A 140 7.85 -3.39 9.57
CA ALA A 140 6.70 -2.95 8.80
C ALA A 140 6.97 -1.58 8.18
N LEU A 141 6.45 -1.36 6.97
CA LEU A 141 6.38 -0.06 6.31
C LEU A 141 4.90 0.27 6.09
N GLN A 142 4.43 1.39 6.61
CA GLN A 142 3.04 1.78 6.44
C GLN A 142 2.88 3.28 6.28
N VAL A 143 1.83 3.66 5.56
CA VAL A 143 1.42 5.06 5.42
C VAL A 143 -0.08 5.13 5.18
N ASP A 144 -0.67 6.19 5.71
CA ASP A 144 -2.03 6.62 5.42
C ASP A 144 -1.96 8.05 4.86
N ASP A 145 -2.90 8.44 4.01
CA ASP A 145 -2.95 9.77 3.39
C ASP A 145 -3.43 10.88 4.35
N THR A 146 -3.52 10.57 5.65
CA THR A 146 -3.89 11.51 6.71
C THR A 146 -3.06 11.32 8.00
N PRO A 147 -2.82 12.38 8.80
CA PRO A 147 -2.94 13.80 8.47
C PRO A 147 -1.74 14.35 7.65
N ASN A 148 -0.59 13.65 7.65
CA ASN A 148 0.68 14.16 7.07
C ASN A 148 1.35 13.19 6.07
N GLY A 149 0.78 12.00 5.87
CA GLY A 149 1.31 11.06 4.88
C GLY A 149 0.98 11.52 3.46
N VAL A 150 1.90 11.26 2.53
CA VAL A 150 1.68 11.50 1.10
C VAL A 150 1.56 10.14 0.44
N VAL A 151 0.43 9.89 -0.23
CA VAL A 151 0.20 8.66 -0.98
C VAL A 151 -0.48 8.99 -2.31
N ASN A 152 0.30 9.00 -3.38
CA ASN A 152 -0.18 9.26 -4.73
C ASN A 152 -0.15 7.97 -5.54
N MET A 153 -1.33 7.42 -5.81
CA MET A 153 -1.50 6.18 -6.56
C MET A 153 -2.02 6.48 -7.98
N VAL A 154 -1.47 5.81 -8.98
CA VAL A 154 -1.86 5.90 -10.39
C VAL A 154 -2.12 4.51 -10.93
N TRP A 155 -3.29 4.30 -11.52
CA TRP A 155 -3.62 3.09 -12.27
C TRP A 155 -3.24 3.27 -13.74
N GLY A 156 -2.33 2.44 -14.25
CA GLY A 156 -1.91 2.42 -15.64
C GLY A 156 -2.51 1.28 -16.48
N GLY A 157 -3.21 0.34 -15.84
CA GLY A 157 -3.90 -0.75 -16.54
C GLY A 157 -5.14 -0.31 -17.31
N ALA A 158 -5.78 -1.25 -18.02
CA ALA A 158 -7.05 -1.00 -18.69
C ALA A 158 -8.15 -0.56 -17.70
N ALA A 159 -9.20 0.12 -18.18
CA ALA A 159 -10.33 0.45 -17.34
C ALA A 159 -11.03 -0.82 -16.83
N LEU A 160 -11.22 -0.91 -15.52
CA LEU A 160 -11.96 -1.97 -14.83
C LEU A 160 -13.08 -1.32 -13.99
N PRO A 161 -14.18 -0.85 -14.61
CA PRO A 161 -15.21 -0.10 -13.91
C PRO A 161 -15.87 -0.88 -12.76
N GLY A 162 -15.92 -2.21 -12.86
CA GLY A 162 -16.43 -3.07 -11.78
C GLY A 162 -15.64 -2.93 -10.46
N TYR A 163 -14.34 -2.64 -10.56
CA TYR A 163 -13.41 -2.49 -9.43
C TYR A 163 -13.15 -1.02 -9.09
N GLY A 164 -13.85 -0.08 -9.74
CA GLY A 164 -13.59 1.35 -9.55
C GLY A 164 -12.23 1.80 -10.08
N LEU A 165 -11.62 1.07 -11.04
CA LEU A 165 -10.32 1.42 -11.61
C LEU A 165 -10.47 2.01 -13.00
N LEU A 166 -9.98 3.24 -13.18
CA LEU A 166 -9.87 3.93 -14.45
C LEU A 166 -8.42 4.37 -14.66
N PRO A 167 -7.89 4.36 -15.89
CA PRO A 167 -6.53 4.84 -16.14
C PRO A 167 -6.34 6.27 -15.62
N GLY A 168 -5.28 6.49 -14.85
CA GLY A 168 -4.92 7.78 -14.27
C GLY A 168 -4.86 7.77 -12.73
N PRO A 169 -4.80 8.97 -12.12
CA PRO A 169 -4.70 9.11 -10.67
C PRO A 169 -5.92 8.54 -9.94
N LEU A 170 -5.67 7.87 -8.82
CA LEU A 170 -6.70 7.37 -7.92
C LEU A 170 -7.01 8.44 -6.85
N LEU A 171 -8.21 9.02 -6.93
CA LEU A 171 -8.56 10.26 -6.23
C LEU A 171 -9.45 10.07 -4.98
N GLY A 172 -9.92 8.86 -4.69
CA GLY A 172 -10.71 8.57 -3.48
C GLY A 172 -9.87 8.49 -2.20
N SER A 173 -10.54 8.36 -1.05
CA SER A 173 -9.96 8.20 0.28
C SER A 173 -10.76 7.13 1.05
N PRO A 174 -10.16 6.34 1.95
CA PRO A 174 -8.74 6.34 2.34
C PRO A 174 -7.79 5.91 1.22
N ARG A 175 -6.55 6.40 1.27
CA ARG A 175 -5.43 5.83 0.52
C ARG A 175 -4.29 5.53 1.49
N GLY A 176 -3.85 4.30 1.44
CA GLY A 176 -2.74 3.87 2.26
C GLY A 176 -2.22 2.53 1.79
N PHE A 177 -1.08 2.18 2.33
CA PHE A 177 -0.54 0.85 2.15
C PHE A 177 0.19 0.40 3.41
N GLY A 178 0.31 -0.90 3.54
CA GLY A 178 1.16 -1.58 4.51
C GLY A 178 1.97 -2.65 3.80
N PHE A 179 3.25 -2.71 4.16
CA PHE A 179 4.10 -3.86 3.95
C PHE A 179 4.46 -4.43 5.31
N ASP A 180 4.20 -5.71 5.52
CA ASP A 180 4.75 -6.46 6.64
C ASP A 180 5.98 -7.19 6.15
N LEU A 181 7.11 -7.04 6.83
CA LEU A 181 8.39 -7.68 6.48
C LEU A 181 8.66 -8.80 7.47
N THR A 182 8.98 -9.98 6.94
CA THR A 182 9.30 -11.18 7.71
C THR A 182 10.58 -11.82 7.18
N ALA A 183 11.14 -12.76 7.95
CA ALA A 183 12.40 -13.42 7.63
C ALA A 183 13.54 -12.42 7.34
N LEU A 184 13.54 -11.25 8.00
CA LEU A 184 14.60 -10.26 7.84
C LEU A 184 15.94 -10.88 8.26
N ASN A 185 16.90 -10.87 7.35
CA ASN A 185 18.20 -11.52 7.55
C ASN A 185 19.30 -10.84 6.73
N SER A 186 20.54 -11.15 7.06
CA SER A 186 21.75 -10.65 6.38
C SER A 186 22.50 -11.74 5.60
N SER A 187 21.90 -12.93 5.43
CA SER A 187 22.49 -14.01 4.64
C SER A 187 22.14 -13.92 3.15
N GLY A 188 20.91 -13.50 2.83
CA GLY A 188 20.35 -13.55 1.48
C GLY A 188 20.12 -14.96 0.95
N ALA A 189 20.36 -16.00 1.74
CA ALA A 189 20.30 -17.39 1.30
C ALA A 189 18.85 -17.85 1.08
N LEU A 190 18.61 -18.50 -0.07
CA LEU A 190 17.37 -19.18 -0.40
C LEU A 190 17.65 -20.68 -0.59
N PRO A 191 16.88 -21.60 0.02
CA PRO A 191 15.79 -21.34 0.98
C PRO A 191 16.30 -20.77 2.31
N TYR A 192 15.47 -19.96 2.97
CA TYR A 192 15.82 -19.41 4.28
C TYR A 192 15.72 -20.49 5.38
N GLY A 193 16.84 -20.79 6.02
CA GLY A 193 16.94 -21.75 7.10
C GLY A 193 17.22 -21.11 8.46
N GLY A 194 16.92 -19.82 8.64
CA GLY A 194 17.18 -19.09 9.89
C GLY A 194 18.61 -18.58 10.06
N GLN A 195 19.41 -18.53 8.99
CA GLN A 195 20.80 -18.07 9.04
C GLN A 195 20.88 -16.54 9.09
N ALA A 196 21.81 -16.02 9.89
CA ALA A 196 22.08 -14.59 10.06
C ALA A 196 20.79 -13.73 10.25
N PRO A 197 19.96 -14.06 11.25
CA PRO A 197 18.69 -13.37 11.46
C PRO A 197 18.93 -11.90 11.85
N GLY A 198 18.12 -11.02 11.27
CA GLY A 198 18.20 -9.59 11.50
C GLY A 198 19.32 -8.89 10.75
N ALA A 199 19.61 -7.66 11.18
CA ALA A 199 20.66 -6.81 10.64
C ALA A 199 21.34 -6.01 11.76
N ALA A 200 22.66 -5.92 11.74
CA ALA A 200 23.40 -5.05 12.65
C ALA A 200 23.21 -3.58 12.26
N LEU A 201 23.10 -2.69 13.24
CA LEU A 201 22.95 -1.25 13.04
C LEU A 201 24.22 -0.50 13.42
N ASN A 202 24.51 0.55 12.65
CA ASN A 202 25.53 1.52 13.01
C ASN A 202 25.01 2.33 14.21
N THR A 203 25.76 2.42 15.31
CA THR A 203 25.28 3.03 16.56
C THR A 203 25.13 4.55 16.50
N GLN A 204 25.67 5.21 15.48
CA GLN A 204 25.56 6.66 15.29
C GLN A 204 24.39 7.04 14.38
N THR A 205 24.17 6.30 13.29
CA THR A 205 23.13 6.59 12.29
C THR A 205 21.87 5.74 12.48
N MET A 206 21.99 4.63 13.20
CA MET A 206 20.97 3.61 13.40
C MET A 206 20.45 2.99 12.10
N LEU A 207 21.26 3.03 11.03
CA LEU A 207 20.99 2.36 9.76
C LEU A 207 21.72 1.00 9.68
N PRO A 208 21.24 0.05 8.87
CA PRO A 208 21.91 -1.24 8.66
C PRO A 208 23.36 -1.08 8.18
N MET A 209 24.27 -1.86 8.78
CA MET A 209 25.69 -1.88 8.40
C MET A 209 25.98 -2.83 7.24
N ASP A 210 25.18 -3.88 7.14
CA ASP A 210 25.32 -4.93 6.15
C ASP A 210 24.09 -4.98 5.25
N ARG A 211 24.26 -5.61 4.08
CA ARG A 211 23.14 -5.90 3.21
C ARG A 211 22.16 -6.82 3.94
N TRP A 212 20.87 -6.53 3.80
CA TRP A 212 19.80 -7.36 4.34
C TRP A 212 18.76 -7.69 3.28
N TRP A 213 17.95 -8.70 3.58
CA TRP A 213 16.85 -9.20 2.75
C TRP A 213 15.64 -9.50 3.63
N SER A 214 14.44 -9.43 3.08
CA SER A 214 13.22 -9.86 3.75
C SER A 214 12.17 -10.34 2.77
N GLU A 215 11.33 -11.26 3.22
CA GLU A 215 10.03 -11.49 2.58
C GLU A 215 9.04 -10.42 3.03
N SER A 216 8.10 -10.08 2.17
CA SER A 216 7.05 -9.13 2.54
C SER A 216 5.69 -9.51 1.98
N SER A 217 4.65 -9.15 2.72
CA SER A 217 3.27 -9.12 2.22
C SER A 217 2.79 -7.68 2.13
N HIS A 218 1.93 -7.42 1.17
CA HIS A 218 1.43 -6.09 0.87
C HIS A 218 -0.09 -6.02 0.93
N SER A 219 -0.58 -4.90 1.43
CA SER A 219 -1.97 -4.49 1.28
C SER A 219 -2.02 -2.99 1.01
N ALA A 220 -2.81 -2.59 0.03
CA ALA A 220 -3.11 -1.19 -0.26
C ALA A 220 -4.58 -1.00 -0.58
N THR A 221 -5.05 0.20 -0.29
CA THR A 221 -6.43 0.62 -0.56
C THR A 221 -6.39 1.86 -1.43
N ALA A 222 -7.22 1.88 -2.46
CA ALA A 222 -7.36 3.04 -3.31
C ALA A 222 -8.80 3.28 -3.74
N ASN A 223 -9.10 4.56 -3.95
CA ASN A 223 -10.28 5.01 -4.66
C ASN A 223 -11.63 4.54 -4.09
N ILE A 224 -11.85 4.56 -2.76
CA ILE A 224 -13.22 4.46 -2.23
C ILE A 224 -13.92 5.80 -2.55
N PRO A 225 -14.84 5.86 -3.54
CA PRO A 225 -15.54 7.09 -3.86
C PRO A 225 -16.44 7.41 -2.67
N VAL A 226 -16.38 8.62 -2.15
CA VAL A 226 -17.28 9.03 -1.05
C VAL A 226 -18.72 8.81 -1.54
N PRO A 227 -19.49 7.86 -0.96
CA PRO A 227 -20.75 7.42 -1.52
C PRO A 227 -21.72 8.60 -1.61
N GLY A 228 -22.12 8.99 -2.83
CA GLY A 228 -23.34 9.78 -3.08
C GLY A 228 -23.44 11.20 -2.52
N ALA A 229 -22.45 11.73 -1.78
CA ALA A 229 -22.58 13.04 -1.14
C ALA A 229 -22.80 14.19 -2.15
N LEU A 230 -22.18 14.12 -3.33
CA LEU A 230 -22.37 15.12 -4.40
C LEU A 230 -23.74 15.01 -5.07
N VAL A 231 -24.27 13.80 -5.22
CA VAL A 231 -25.61 13.58 -5.81
C VAL A 231 -26.70 14.00 -4.81
N LEU A 232 -26.52 13.70 -3.52
CA LEU A 232 -27.42 14.16 -2.46
C LEU A 232 -27.37 15.67 -2.25
N ALA A 233 -26.19 16.31 -2.35
CA ALA A 233 -26.07 17.77 -2.31
C ALA A 233 -26.74 18.43 -3.53
N GLY A 234 -26.56 17.86 -4.73
CA GLY A 234 -27.23 18.32 -5.95
C GLY A 234 -28.76 18.23 -5.85
N VAL A 235 -29.29 17.10 -5.41
CA VAL A 235 -30.74 16.92 -5.23
C VAL A 235 -31.29 17.76 -4.07
N GLY A 236 -30.57 17.85 -2.96
CA GLY A 236 -30.94 18.69 -1.81
C GLY A 236 -31.04 20.17 -2.18
N SER A 237 -30.10 20.67 -2.99
CA SER A 237 -30.13 22.06 -3.48
C SER A 237 -31.30 22.32 -4.44
N LEU A 238 -31.62 21.39 -5.35
CA LEU A 238 -32.78 21.50 -6.25
C LEU A 238 -34.11 21.51 -5.49
N LEU A 239 -34.24 20.68 -4.45
CA LEU A 239 -35.43 20.67 -3.58
C LEU A 239 -35.55 21.96 -2.75
N ALA A 240 -34.44 22.49 -2.24
CA ALA A 240 -34.42 23.74 -1.49
C ALA A 240 -34.79 24.96 -2.37
N VAL A 241 -34.29 25.02 -3.61
CA VAL A 241 -34.63 26.08 -4.58
C VAL A 241 -36.10 26.01 -4.98
N ARG A 242 -36.65 24.80 -5.17
CA ARG A 242 -38.07 24.63 -5.50
C ARG A 242 -39.00 25.08 -4.37
N ARG A 243 -38.60 24.89 -3.11
CA ARG A 243 -39.38 25.34 -1.94
C ARG A 243 -39.43 26.87 -1.84
N ARG A 244 -38.37 27.58 -2.24
CA ARG A 244 -38.35 29.06 -2.27
C ARG A 244 -39.20 29.70 -3.36
N ARG A 245 -39.57 28.97 -4.41
CA ARG A 245 -40.44 29.48 -5.48
C ARG A 245 -41.93 29.25 -5.23
N ALA A 246 -42.27 28.45 -4.22
CA ALA A 246 -43.65 28.10 -3.87
C ALA A 246 -44.15 28.80 -2.60
N SER A 247 -43.37 29.73 -2.05
CA SER A 247 -43.73 30.66 -0.96
C SER A 247 -43.72 32.08 -1.54
#